data_AF-A0A258ZAL3-F1
#
_entry.id   AF-A0A258ZAL3-F1
#
_cell.length_a   1.000
_cell.length_b   1.000
_cell.length_c   1.000
_cell.angle_alpha   90.00
_cell.angle_beta   90.00
_cell.angle_gamma   90.00
#
_symmetry.space_group_name_H-M   'P 1'
#
loop_
_entity.id
_entity.type
_entity.pdbx_description
1 polymer ?
#
loop_
_entity_poly.entity_id
_entity_poly.type
_entity_poly.pdbx_seq_one_letter_code
_entity_poly.pdbx_strand_id
1 'polypeptide(L)' 'MSELVLTDHPGLDALEREVSAGILAAGDEAALEAVRIAALGKKGSVSELLKSLGGMTPDE' A
#
# COMPACT_ATOMS: atom_id res chain seq x y z
N MET A 1 15.85 21.85 0.93
CA MET A 1 14.99 21.10 1.86
C MET A 1 13.87 20.50 1.02
N SER A 2 14.20 19.47 0.23
CA SER A 2 13.91 18.05 0.53
C SER A 2 12.54 17.66 0.02
N GLU A 3 12.44 17.40 -1.28
CA GLU A 3 11.43 16.45 -1.78
C GLU A 3 12.19 15.20 -2.20
N LEU A 4 12.27 14.27 -1.26
CA LEU A 4 12.65 12.91 -1.52
C LEU A 4 11.50 12.33 -2.37
N VAL A 5 11.64 12.36 -3.70
CA VAL A 5 10.72 11.66 -4.62
C VAL A 5 10.95 10.16 -4.41
N LEU A 6 10.27 9.61 -3.40
CA LEU A 6 10.25 8.19 -3.03
C LEU A 6 9.25 7.38 -3.87
N THR A 7 8.50 8.03 -4.77
CA THR A 7 7.22 7.51 -5.27
C THR A 7 7.16 7.16 -6.75
N ASP A 8 8.22 7.31 -7.55
CA ASP A 8 8.19 6.92 -8.97
C ASP A 8 8.23 5.38 -9.19
N HIS A 9 7.77 4.62 -8.20
CA HIS A 9 7.63 3.17 -8.27
C HIS A 9 6.19 2.82 -8.67
N PRO A 10 5.96 2.26 -9.88
CA PRO A 10 4.60 2.03 -10.40
C PRO A 10 3.74 1.13 -9.51
N GLY A 11 4.37 0.23 -8.72
CA GLY A 11 3.67 -0.59 -7.73
C GLY A 11 3.16 0.17 -6.49
N LEU A 12 3.83 1.27 -6.10
CA LEU A 12 3.38 2.10 -4.97
C LEU A 12 2.23 3.01 -5.40
N ASP A 13 2.32 3.62 -6.58
CA ASP A 13 1.24 4.43 -7.15
C ASP A 13 -0.07 3.66 -7.32
N ALA A 14 0.03 2.41 -7.82
CA ALA A 14 -1.14 1.55 -7.98
C ALA A 14 -1.79 1.23 -6.63
N LEU A 15 -0.97 0.91 -5.63
CA LEU A 15 -1.43 0.58 -4.28
C LEU A 15 -2.06 1.79 -3.58
N GLU A 16 -1.48 2.97 -3.71
CA GLU A 16 -2.05 4.21 -3.16
C GLU A 16 -3.43 4.50 -3.75
N ARG A 17 -3.57 4.39 -5.08
CA ARG A 17 -4.84 4.62 -5.77
C ARG A 17 -5.91 3.62 -5.36
N GLU A 18 -5.55 2.33 -5.27
CA GLU A 18 -6.47 1.27 -4.84
C GLU A 18 -6.98 1.52 -3.42
N VAL A 19 -6.07 1.76 -2.48
CA VAL A 19 -6.43 1.99 -1.07
C VAL A 19 -7.25 3.27 -0.92
N SER A 20 -6.88 4.35 -1.61
CA SER A 20 -7.63 5.61 -1.60
C SER A 20 -9.05 5.45 -2.16
N ALA A 21 -9.20 4.72 -3.26
CA ALA A 21 -10.52 4.42 -3.83
C ALA A 21 -11.37 3.58 -2.86
N GLY A 22 -10.77 2.58 -2.19
CA GLY A 22 -11.42 1.77 -1.17
C GLY A 22 -11.91 2.60 0.02
N ILE A 23 -11.10 3.53 0.50
CA ILE A 23 -11.47 4.46 1.58
C ILE A 23 -12.66 5.33 1.18
N LEU A 24 -12.64 5.90 -0.02
CA LEU A 24 -13.73 6.75 -0.53
C LEU A 24 -15.04 5.98 -0.75
N ALA A 25 -14.94 4.68 -1.05
CA ALA A 25 -16.10 3.81 -1.25
C ALA A 25 -16.67 3.24 0.06
N ALA A 26 -15.95 3.34 1.18
CA ALA A 26 -16.40 2.81 2.46
C ALA A 26 -17.61 3.61 2.99
N GLY A 27 -18.77 2.95 3.09
CA GLY A 27 -20.01 3.58 3.55
C GLY A 27 -20.17 3.65 5.07
N ASP A 28 -19.34 2.93 5.82
CA ASP A 28 -19.37 2.87 7.28
C ASP A 28 -17.99 2.48 7.86
N GLU A 29 -17.90 2.48 9.20
CA GLU A 29 -16.68 2.15 9.92
C GLU A 29 -16.23 0.69 9.69
N ALA A 30 -17.17 -0.24 9.52
CA ALA A 30 -16.84 -1.65 9.30
C ALA A 30 -16.22 -1.88 7.91
N ALA A 31 -16.74 -1.21 6.89
CA ALA A 31 -16.17 -1.20 5.55
C ALA A 31 -14.78 -0.54 5.53
N LEU A 32 -14.62 0.58 6.24
CA LEU A 32 -13.31 1.24 6.35
C LEU A 32 -12.28 0.36 7.06
N GLU A 33 -12.69 -0.33 8.12
CA GLU A 33 -11.84 -1.29 8.83
C GLU A 33 -11.45 -2.48 7.93
N ALA A 34 -12.35 -2.96 7.08
CA ALA A 34 -12.03 -4.00 6.10
C ALA A 34 -10.96 -3.52 5.11
N VAL A 35 -11.05 -2.29 4.60
CA VAL A 35 -10.02 -1.68 3.74
C VAL A 35 -8.69 -1.57 4.49
N ARG A 36 -8.71 -1.13 5.75
CA ARG A 36 -7.51 -1.04 6.60
C ARG A 36 -6.84 -2.39 6.79
N ILE A 37 -7.59 -3.45 7.09
CA ILE A 37 -7.05 -4.80 7.28
C ILE A 37 -6.50 -5.35 5.95
N ALA A 38 -7.19 -5.13 4.83
CA ALA A 38 -6.75 -5.56 3.52
C ALA A 38 -5.45 -4.87 3.08
N ALA A 39 -5.25 -3.59 3.43
CA ALA A 39 -4.04 -2.87 3.12
C ALA A 39 -2.89 -3.18 4.11
N LEU A 40 -3.16 -3.11 5.42
CA LEU A 40 -2.14 -3.06 6.48
C LEU A 40 -2.09 -4.32 7.36
N GLY A 41 -2.94 -5.31 7.12
CA GLY A 41 -2.91 -6.58 7.85
C GLY A 41 -1.62 -7.37 7.60
N LYS A 42 -1.41 -8.45 8.37
CA LYS A 42 -0.22 -9.33 8.25
C LYS A 42 -0.02 -9.94 6.84
N LYS A 43 -1.12 -10.10 6.11
CA LYS A 43 -1.19 -10.54 4.71
C LYS A 43 -1.80 -9.46 3.81
N GLY A 44 -1.79 -8.21 4.27
CA GLY A 44 -2.30 -7.09 3.51
C GLY A 44 -1.32 -6.70 2.39
N SER A 45 -1.82 -5.99 1.39
CA SER A 45 -1.07 -5.64 0.18
C SER A 45 0.24 -4.89 0.47
N VAL A 46 0.25 -3.98 1.46
CA VAL A 46 1.48 -3.28 1.88
C VAL A 46 2.50 -4.26 2.47
N SER A 47 2.05 -5.16 3.35
CA SER A 47 2.93 -6.16 3.98
C SER A 47 3.52 -7.12 2.95
N GLU A 48 2.75 -7.54 1.96
CA GLU A 48 3.25 -8.41 0.88
C GLU A 48 4.24 -7.69 -0.04
N LEU A 49 4.00 -6.42 -0.38
CA LEU A 49 4.96 -5.62 -1.16
C LEU A 49 6.27 -5.43 -0.41
N LEU A 50 6.24 -5.13 0.90
CA LEU A 50 7.47 -5.01 1.70
C LEU A 50 8.24 -6.33 1.78
N LYS A 51 7.54 -7.48 1.84
CA LYS A 51 8.19 -8.79 1.79
C LYS A 51 8.86 -9.04 0.45
N SER A 52 8.22 -8.67 -0.67
CA SER A 52 8.83 -8.84 -1.99
C SER A 52 10.08 -7.98 -2.15
N LEU A 53 10.01 -6.71 -1.72
CA LEU A 53 11.16 -5.80 -1.75
C LEU A 53 12.32 -6.30 -0.86
N GLY A 54 12.01 -6.82 0.34
CA GLY A 54 13.02 -7.40 1.23
C GLY A 54 13.66 -8.69 0.70
N GLY A 55 13.08 -9.32 -0.34
CA GLY A 55 13.61 -10.49 -1.01
C GLY A 55 14.46 -10.19 -2.24
N MET A 56 14.54 -8.93 -2.68
CA MET A 56 15.38 -8.50 -3.81
C MET A 56 16.85 -8.46 -3.40
N THR A 57 17.75 -8.71 -4.36
CA THR A 57 19.19 -8.63 -4.09
C THR A 57 19.62 -7.16 -3.95
N PRO A 58 20.66 -6.84 -3.15
CA PRO A 58 21.08 -5.46 -2.91
C PRO A 58 21.49 -4.64 -4.14
N ASP A 59 21.78 -5.31 -5.26
CA ASP A 59 22.18 -4.69 -6.52
C ASP A 59 20.97 -4.32 -7.41
N GLU A 60 19.74 -4.63 -6.98
CA GLU A 60 18.46 -4.19 -7.55
C GLU A 60 17.71 -3.27 -6.58
#